data_AF-A0A358D4E4-F1
#
_entry.id   AF-A0A358D4E4-F1
#
_cell.length_a   1.000
_cell.length_b   1.000
_cell.length_c   1.000
_cell.angle_alpha   90.00
_cell.angle_beta   90.00
_cell.angle_gamma   90.00
#
_symmetry.space_group_name_H-M   'P 1'
#
loop_
_entity.id
_entity.type
_entity.pdbx_description
1 polymer ?
#
loop_
_entity_poly.entity_id
_entity_poly.type
_entity_poly.pdbx_seq_one_letter_code
_entity_poly.pdbx_strand_id
1 'polypeptide(L)'
;MGLIARAIEEAGIPTLSMSSARDITRSAWPARSVYLDYPLGHTAGRPNDPELNASIMRDTLTAFEALTEPGAMSHLSYRWSDNDDWKDKVFAPVDSEDSSEQSSEYEDDRVARHDTPQYQTEADEAAAEHSHDGEECLVCAGIDY
;
A
#
# COMPACT_ATOMS: atom_id res chain seq x y z
N MET A 1 0.32 4.19 -7.69
CA MET A 1 -0.93 4.11 -8.47
C MET A 1 -1.28 5.36 -9.29
N GLY A 2 -0.76 6.55 -9.00
CA GLY A 2 -1.14 7.78 -9.74
C GLY A 2 -0.82 7.79 -11.24
N LEU A 3 0.34 7.25 -11.64
CA LEU A 3 0.75 7.20 -13.06
C LEU A 3 -0.14 6.28 -13.91
N ILE A 4 -0.42 5.08 -13.40
CA ILE A 4 -1.27 4.09 -14.10
C ILE A 4 -2.70 4.63 -14.22
N ALA A 5 -3.26 5.21 -13.15
CA ALA A 5 -4.59 5.79 -13.18
C ALA A 5 -4.74 6.88 -14.26
N ARG A 6 -3.70 7.71 -14.44
CA ARG A 6 -3.69 8.73 -15.51
C ARG A 6 -3.67 8.12 -16.91
N ALA A 7 -2.88 7.08 -17.14
CA ALA A 7 -2.86 6.40 -18.43
C ALA A 7 -4.23 5.73 -18.75
N ILE A 8 -4.92 5.20 -17.74
CA ILE A 8 -6.26 4.62 -17.89
C ILE A 8 -7.31 5.71 -18.20
N GLU A 9 -7.24 6.87 -17.53
CA GLU A 9 -8.11 8.02 -17.82
C GLU A 9 -7.88 8.57 -19.23
N GLU A 10 -6.62 8.62 -19.70
CA GLU A 10 -6.28 9.02 -21.08
C GLU A 10 -6.88 8.07 -22.12
N ALA A 11 -7.04 6.78 -21.78
CA ALA A 11 -7.75 5.80 -22.60
C ALA A 11 -9.29 5.93 -22.53
N GLY A 12 -9.83 6.92 -21.83
CA GLY A 12 -11.27 7.18 -21.70
C GLY A 12 -11.97 6.35 -20.62
N ILE A 13 -11.22 5.70 -19.73
CA ILE A 13 -11.77 4.91 -18.62
C ILE A 13 -11.59 5.72 -17.33
N PRO A 14 -12.68 6.19 -16.70
CA PRO A 14 -12.57 7.00 -15.51
C PRO A 14 -12.18 6.15 -14.29
N THR A 15 -11.28 6.66 -13.45
CA THR A 15 -10.67 5.94 -12.33
C THR A 15 -10.76 6.73 -11.03
N LEU A 16 -10.73 6.03 -9.90
CA LEU A 16 -10.58 6.64 -8.58
C LEU A 16 -9.76 5.75 -7.66
N SER A 17 -8.89 6.37 -6.87
CA SER A 17 -8.08 5.67 -5.86
C SER A 17 -8.73 5.76 -4.48
N MET A 18 -9.03 4.63 -3.86
CA MET A 18 -9.35 4.55 -2.43
C MET A 18 -8.05 4.41 -1.65
N SER A 19 -7.86 5.21 -0.60
CA SER A 19 -6.59 5.24 0.12
C SER A 19 -6.74 5.50 1.62
N SER A 20 -5.81 4.94 2.38
CA SER A 20 -5.60 5.21 3.81
C SER A 20 -4.30 5.94 4.12
N ALA A 21 -3.51 6.29 3.10
CA ALA A 21 -2.28 7.08 3.24
C ALA A 21 -2.44 8.45 2.58
N ARG A 22 -3.01 9.42 3.29
CA ARG A 22 -3.48 10.70 2.74
C ARG A 22 -2.38 11.50 2.04
N ASP A 23 -1.29 11.74 2.74
CA ASP A 23 -0.13 12.51 2.30
C ASP A 23 0.62 11.83 1.14
N ILE A 24 0.87 10.53 1.26
CA ILE A 24 1.47 9.71 0.19
C ILE A 24 0.60 9.77 -1.07
N THR A 25 -0.72 9.66 -0.92
CA THR A 25 -1.68 9.68 -2.04
C THR A 25 -1.73 11.04 -2.71
N ARG A 26 -1.72 12.12 -1.93
CA ARG A 26 -1.62 13.48 -2.47
C ARG A 26 -0.33 13.68 -3.26
N SER A 27 0.79 13.19 -2.74
CA SER A 27 2.09 13.25 -3.41
C SER A 27 2.09 12.46 -4.74
N ALA A 28 1.46 11.28 -4.76
CA ALA A 28 1.32 10.48 -5.97
C ALA A 28 0.41 11.12 -7.04
N TRP A 29 -0.41 12.10 -6.64
CA TRP A 29 -1.28 12.91 -7.50
C TRP A 29 -2.09 12.08 -8.52
N PRO A 30 -3.01 11.20 -8.04
CA PRO A 30 -3.93 10.46 -8.91
C PRO A 30 -5.00 11.38 -9.51
N ALA A 31 -5.73 10.91 -10.53
CA ALA A 31 -6.80 11.69 -11.16
C ALA A 31 -7.86 12.16 -10.14
N ARG A 32 -8.31 11.25 -9.29
CA ARG A 32 -9.23 11.51 -8.17
C ARG A 32 -9.04 10.45 -7.09
N SER A 33 -9.35 10.81 -5.85
CA SER A 33 -9.17 9.91 -4.71
C SER A 33 -10.22 10.10 -3.61
N VAL A 34 -10.45 9.05 -2.84
CA VAL A 34 -11.07 9.15 -1.52
C VAL A 34 -10.08 8.71 -0.46
N TYR A 35 -10.13 9.38 0.68
CA TYR A 35 -9.35 9.04 1.86
C TYR A 35 -10.27 8.46 2.94
N LEU A 36 -9.87 7.31 3.48
CA LEU A 36 -10.48 6.62 4.62
C LEU A 36 -9.39 6.40 5.69
N ASP A 37 -9.57 7.00 6.86
CA ASP A 37 -8.59 6.97 7.97
C ASP A 37 -8.62 5.66 8.75
N TYR A 38 -8.34 4.57 8.04
CA TYR A 38 -8.32 3.18 8.50
C TYR A 38 -6.90 2.63 8.38
N PRO A 39 -6.55 1.49 9.02
CA PRO A 39 -5.29 0.81 8.79
C PRO A 39 -5.07 0.49 7.31
N LEU A 40 -3.81 0.46 6.88
CA LEU A 40 -3.46 -0.02 5.55
C LEU A 40 -4.02 -1.44 5.35
N GLY A 41 -4.54 -1.72 4.14
CA GLY A 41 -5.26 -2.96 3.83
C GLY A 41 -6.77 -2.91 4.06
N HIS A 42 -7.28 -1.89 4.77
CA HIS A 42 -8.70 -1.76 5.13
C HIS A 42 -9.41 -0.59 4.43
N THR A 43 -8.94 -0.22 3.23
CA THR A 43 -9.47 0.94 2.48
C THR A 43 -10.92 0.79 2.05
N ALA A 44 -11.48 -0.42 2.05
CA ALA A 44 -12.88 -0.72 1.72
C ALA A 44 -13.78 -0.95 2.95
N GLY A 45 -13.24 -0.80 4.17
CA GLY A 45 -13.95 -0.97 5.43
C GLY A 45 -13.41 -2.11 6.30
N ARG A 46 -14.17 -2.48 7.34
CA ARG A 46 -13.75 -3.47 8.35
C ARG A 46 -13.96 -4.90 7.85
N PRO A 47 -13.14 -5.86 8.31
CA PRO A 47 -13.40 -7.27 8.03
C PRO A 47 -14.74 -7.67 8.65
N ASN A 48 -15.47 -8.55 7.95
CA ASN A 48 -16.74 -9.13 8.41
C ASN A 48 -17.88 -8.13 8.68
N ASP A 49 -17.81 -6.91 8.11
CA ASP A 49 -18.84 -5.87 8.23
C ASP A 49 -19.36 -5.44 6.83
N PRO A 50 -20.15 -6.29 6.14
CA PRO A 50 -20.53 -6.06 4.75
C PRO A 50 -21.43 -4.84 4.58
N GLU A 51 -22.26 -4.50 5.56
CA GLU A 51 -23.10 -3.30 5.54
C GLU A 51 -22.25 -2.01 5.56
N LEU A 52 -21.21 -1.95 6.41
CA LEU A 52 -20.25 -0.85 6.42
C LEU A 52 -19.50 -0.78 5.09
N ASN A 53 -18.99 -1.90 4.61
CA ASN A 53 -18.20 -1.96 3.38
C ASN A 53 -19.02 -1.44 2.18
N ALA A 54 -20.30 -1.85 2.11
CA ALA A 54 -21.23 -1.34 1.10
C ALA A 54 -21.49 0.17 1.25
N SER A 55 -21.57 0.70 2.48
CA SER A 55 -21.79 2.12 2.73
C SER A 55 -20.58 2.96 2.31
N ILE A 56 -19.37 2.52 2.67
CA ILE A 56 -18.11 3.13 2.21
C ILE A 56 -18.03 3.15 0.69
N MET A 57 -18.41 2.05 0.03
CA MET A 57 -18.40 2.00 -1.43
C MET A 57 -19.43 2.92 -2.08
N ARG A 58 -20.64 3.03 -1.52
CA ARG A 58 -21.64 3.99 -2.01
C ARG A 58 -21.12 5.42 -1.91
N ASP A 59 -20.57 5.82 -0.76
CA ASP A 59 -20.02 7.17 -0.59
C ASP A 59 -18.81 7.42 -1.48
N THR A 60 -18.01 6.39 -1.74
CA THR A 60 -16.90 6.45 -2.70
C THR A 60 -17.40 6.71 -4.12
N LEU A 61 -18.46 6.03 -4.55
CA LEU A 61 -19.08 6.23 -5.86
C LEU A 61 -19.76 7.59 -5.94
N THR A 62 -20.39 8.07 -4.87
CA THR A 62 -20.90 9.45 -4.83
C THR A 62 -19.77 10.48 -4.95
N ALA A 63 -18.64 10.25 -4.28
CA ALA A 63 -17.46 11.10 -4.44
C ALA A 63 -16.89 11.02 -5.87
N PHE A 64 -16.93 9.86 -6.51
CA PHE A 64 -16.49 9.68 -7.90
C PHE A 64 -17.23 10.60 -8.88
N GLU A 65 -18.55 10.75 -8.68
CA GLU A 65 -19.41 11.62 -9.49
C GLU A 65 -19.18 13.11 -9.18
N ALA A 66 -18.84 13.44 -7.93
CA ALA A 66 -18.65 14.83 -7.49
C ALA A 66 -17.25 15.40 -7.76
N LEU A 67 -16.21 14.56 -7.80
CA LEU A 67 -14.82 14.99 -7.97
C LEU A 67 -14.50 15.20 -9.46
N THR A 68 -14.47 16.45 -9.90
CA THR A 68 -14.22 16.83 -11.31
C THR A 68 -12.81 17.36 -11.59
N GLU A 69 -12.08 17.76 -10.55
CA GLU A 69 -10.75 18.37 -10.69
C GLU A 69 -9.62 17.33 -10.56
N PRO A 70 -8.58 17.37 -11.41
CA PRO A 70 -7.42 16.50 -11.29
C PRO A 70 -6.74 16.62 -9.92
N GLY A 71 -6.47 15.48 -9.27
CA GLY A 71 -5.86 15.45 -7.94
C GLY A 71 -6.83 15.73 -6.80
N ALA A 72 -8.13 15.89 -7.07
CA ALA A 72 -9.12 16.10 -6.03
C ALA A 72 -9.24 14.88 -5.10
N MET A 73 -9.52 15.16 -3.83
CA MET A 73 -9.60 14.16 -2.77
C MET A 73 -10.80 14.45 -1.87
N SER A 74 -11.70 13.46 -1.75
CA SER A 74 -12.75 13.47 -0.73
C SER A 74 -12.28 12.72 0.53
N HIS A 75 -12.81 13.11 1.69
CA HIS A 75 -12.53 12.46 2.98
C HIS A 75 -13.81 11.80 3.47
N LEU A 76 -13.80 10.48 3.65
CA LEU A 76 -14.94 9.75 4.18
C LEU A 76 -14.98 9.88 5.71
N SER A 77 -16.17 10.00 6.29
CA SER A 77 -16.38 10.31 7.72
C SER A 77 -16.49 9.08 8.62
N TYR A 78 -16.05 7.91 8.17
CA TYR A 78 -16.07 6.67 8.96
C TYR A 78 -14.90 6.61 9.93
N ARG A 79 -15.09 5.94 11.08
CA ARG A 79 -14.06 5.77 12.11
C ARG A 79 -13.76 4.28 12.32
N TRP A 80 -12.47 3.94 12.34
CA TRP A 80 -11.99 2.57 12.58
C TRP A 80 -12.43 2.06 13.96
N SER A 81 -12.22 2.88 14.98
CA SER A 81 -12.58 2.66 16.39
C SER A 81 -13.02 3.96 17.06
N ASP A 82 -13.49 3.88 18.30
CA ASP A 82 -13.95 5.03 19.08
C ASP A 82 -12.82 6.04 19.37
N ASN A 83 -11.60 5.53 19.50
CA ASN A 83 -10.37 6.30 19.70
C ASN A 83 -9.30 5.95 18.65
N ASP A 84 -8.16 6.64 18.71
CA ASP A 84 -7.07 6.55 17.73
C ASP A 84 -5.90 5.65 18.20
N ASP A 85 -6.04 4.94 19.32
CA ASP A 85 -4.99 4.11 19.94
C ASP A 85 -4.46 3.01 19.01
N TRP A 86 -5.24 2.64 17.98
CA TRP A 86 -4.82 1.69 16.96
C TRP A 86 -3.67 2.22 16.09
N LYS A 87 -3.56 3.55 15.91
CA LYS A 87 -2.52 4.18 15.08
C LYS A 87 -1.12 3.94 15.63
N ASP A 88 -1.01 3.82 16.95
CA ASP A 88 0.25 3.52 17.62
C ASP A 88 0.70 2.06 17.41
N LYS A 89 -0.22 1.16 17.07
CA LYS A 89 0.05 -0.28 16.91
C LYS A 89 0.39 -0.70 15.49
N VAL A 90 -0.15 -0.02 14.47
CA VAL A 90 -0.01 -0.42 13.06
C VAL A 90 1.40 -0.26 12.48
N PHE A 91 2.28 0.49 13.15
CA PHE A 91 3.69 0.67 12.76
C PHE A 91 4.68 0.35 13.88
N ALA A 92 4.20 -0.17 15.02
CA ALA A 92 5.08 -0.53 16.13
C ALA A 92 5.90 -1.76 15.74
N PRO A 93 7.25 -1.71 15.81
CA PRO A 93 8.06 -2.93 15.81
C PRO A 93 7.63 -3.77 17.02
N VAL A 94 7.32 -5.05 16.80
CA VAL A 94 7.14 -6.00 17.89
C VAL A 94 8.53 -6.37 18.43
N ASP A 95 8.81 -6.02 19.68
CA ASP A 95 9.99 -6.54 20.38
C ASP A 95 9.77 -8.04 20.62
N SER A 96 10.72 -8.86 20.14
CA SER A 96 10.62 -10.32 20.10
C SER A 96 10.53 -11.00 21.48
N GLU A 97 10.74 -10.27 22.57
CA GLU A 97 10.75 -10.77 23.95
C GLU A 97 9.38 -10.76 24.64
N ASP A 98 8.37 -10.09 24.06
CA ASP A 98 7.06 -9.86 24.70
C ASP A 98 5.89 -10.52 23.95
N SER A 99 6.14 -11.68 23.33
CA SER A 99 5.12 -12.54 22.71
C SER A 99 4.23 -13.24 23.76
N SER A 100 3.60 -12.45 24.61
CA SER A 100 2.47 -12.92 25.42
C SER A 100 1.22 -13.09 24.53
N GLU A 101 0.40 -14.09 24.87
CA GLU A 101 -0.71 -14.70 24.08
C GLU A 101 -1.89 -13.77 23.70
N GLN A 102 -1.69 -12.45 23.69
CA GLN A 102 -2.61 -11.46 23.13
C GLN A 102 -1.92 -10.72 21.99
N SER A 103 -1.53 -11.47 20.95
CA SER A 103 -0.98 -10.87 19.75
C SER A 103 -2.03 -9.95 19.12
N SER A 104 -1.67 -8.68 18.94
CA SER A 104 -2.35 -7.87 17.94
C SER A 104 -2.20 -8.59 16.60
N GLU A 105 -3.28 -8.65 15.82
CA GLU A 105 -3.37 -9.26 14.48
C GLU A 105 -2.33 -8.73 13.45
N TYR A 106 -1.44 -7.83 13.86
CA TYR A 106 -0.42 -7.18 13.07
C TYR A 106 0.96 -7.46 13.69
N GLU A 107 1.47 -8.67 13.45
CA GLU A 107 2.88 -9.02 13.73
C GLU A 107 3.75 -8.44 12.60
N ASP A 108 4.90 -7.83 12.96
CA ASP A 108 5.85 -7.32 11.98
C ASP A 108 6.64 -8.49 11.37
N ASP A 109 6.06 -9.12 10.35
CA ASP A 109 6.66 -10.26 9.63
C ASP A 109 7.85 -9.86 8.72
N ARG A 110 8.34 -8.62 8.80
CA ARG A 110 9.47 -8.19 7.97
C ARG A 110 10.76 -8.83 8.47
N VAL A 111 11.39 -9.62 7.60
CA VAL A 111 12.72 -10.19 7.84
C VAL A 111 13.78 -9.08 7.90
N ALA A 112 14.86 -9.33 8.63
CA ALA A 112 16.02 -8.46 8.67
C ALA A 112 16.50 -8.12 7.23
N ARG A 113 16.83 -6.85 7.01
CA ARG A 113 17.46 -6.44 5.74
C ARG A 113 18.92 -6.86 5.80
N HIS A 114 19.32 -7.77 4.92
CA HIS A 114 20.70 -8.19 4.75
C HIS A 114 21.39 -7.31 3.70
N ASP A 115 22.70 -7.10 3.86
CA ASP A 115 23.58 -6.52 2.85
C ASP A 115 23.93 -7.52 1.73
N THR A 116 23.71 -8.80 2.00
CA THR A 116 23.90 -9.91 1.08
C THR A 116 22.65 -10.13 0.24
N PRO A 117 22.76 -10.21 -1.11
CA PRO A 117 21.65 -10.53 -1.99
C PRO A 117 20.93 -11.81 -1.55
N GLN A 118 19.60 -11.77 -1.57
CA GLN A 118 18.77 -12.93 -1.22
C GLN A 118 18.12 -13.46 -2.50
N TYR A 119 18.32 -14.74 -2.77
CA TYR A 119 17.79 -15.42 -3.96
C TYR A 119 16.64 -16.35 -3.59
N GLN A 120 15.68 -16.53 -4.49
CA GLN A 120 14.55 -17.44 -4.25
C GLN A 120 15.02 -18.91 -4.29
N THR A 121 16.01 -19.24 -5.11
CA THR A 121 16.63 -20.57 -5.23
C THR A 121 18.13 -20.49 -5.51
N GLU A 122 18.87 -21.59 -5.29
CA GLU A 122 20.29 -21.72 -5.67
C GLU A 122 20.51 -21.53 -7.19
N ALA A 123 19.50 -21.87 -8.01
CA ALA A 123 19.57 -21.66 -9.44
C ALA A 123 19.50 -20.16 -9.81
N ASP A 124 18.72 -19.38 -9.05
CA ASP A 124 18.64 -17.93 -9.22
C ASP A 124 19.95 -17.25 -8.81
N GLU A 125 20.59 -17.74 -7.74
CA GLU A 125 21.93 -17.31 -7.31
C GLU A 125 22.97 -17.56 -8.40
N ALA A 126 23.07 -18.80 -8.89
CA ALA A 126 24.02 -19.16 -9.95
C ALA A 126 23.77 -18.39 -11.26
N ALA A 127 22.50 -18.15 -11.61
CA ALA A 127 22.15 -17.35 -12.78
C ALA A 127 22.55 -15.87 -12.59
N ALA A 128 22.33 -15.31 -11.39
CA ALA A 128 22.72 -13.93 -11.08
C ALA A 128 24.24 -13.75 -11.11
N GLU A 129 25.01 -14.68 -10.52
CA GLU A 129 26.48 -14.70 -10.59
C GLU A 129 26.96 -14.78 -12.04
N HIS A 130 26.41 -15.71 -12.83
CA HIS A 130 26.78 -15.88 -14.23
C HIS A 130 26.51 -14.62 -15.07
N SER A 131 25.34 -14.01 -14.91
CA SER A 131 24.98 -12.78 -15.60
C SER A 131 25.78 -11.56 -15.13
N HIS A 132 26.27 -11.55 -13.89
CA HIS A 132 27.12 -10.48 -13.38
C HIS A 132 28.56 -10.61 -13.87
N ASP A 133 29.15 -11.81 -13.78
CA ASP A 133 30.50 -12.12 -14.28
C ASP A 133 30.62 -11.91 -15.79
N GLY A 134 29.56 -12.20 -16.52
CA GLY A 134 29.47 -11.98 -17.97
C GLY A 134 29.18 -10.54 -18.38
N GLU A 135 28.97 -9.62 -17.43
CA GLU A 135 28.49 -8.24 -17.67
C GLU A 135 27.21 -8.17 -18.51
N GLU A 136 26.40 -9.24 -18.48
CA GLU A 136 25.18 -9.37 -19.31
C GLU A 136 23.99 -8.61 -18.70
N CYS A 137 24.03 -8.34 -17.40
CA CYS A 137 22.99 -7.54 -16.71
C CYS A 137 23.14 -6.04 -17.02
N LEU A 138 22.37 -5.54 -17.99
CA LEU A 138 22.29 -4.11 -18.36
C LEU A 138 21.84 -3.17 -17.22
N VAL A 139 21.30 -3.73 -16.12
CA VAL A 139 20.84 -2.99 -14.93
C VAL A 139 21.91 -3.00 -13.82
N CYS A 140 22.72 -4.05 -13.75
CA CYS A 140 23.74 -4.28 -12.72
C CYS A 140 25.13 -3.80 -13.14
N ALA A 141 25.30 -3.39 -14.40
CA ALA A 141 26.56 -2.89 -14.94
C ALA A 141 27.10 -1.73 -14.08
N GLY A 142 28.23 -1.96 -13.40
CA GLY A 142 28.92 -0.97 -12.58
C GLY A 142 28.57 -0.96 -11.08
N ILE A 143 27.90 -1.98 -10.56
CA ILE A 143 27.85 -2.22 -9.11
C ILE A 143 28.99 -3.17 -8.76
N ASP A 144 30.14 -2.62 -8.36
CA ASP A 144 31.22 -3.40 -7.77
C ASP A 144 30.87 -3.67 -6.30
N TYR A 145 30.73 -4.95 -5.91
CA TYR A 145 30.65 -5.36 -4.50
C TYR A 145 32.03 -5.67 -3.93
#